data_AF-A0A1F2R9Z3-F1
#
_entry.id   AF-A0A1F2R9Z3-F1
#
_cell.length_a   1.000
_cell.length_b   1.000
_cell.length_c   1.000
_cell.angle_alpha   90.00
_cell.angle_beta   90.00
_cell.angle_gamma   90.00
#
_symmetry.space_group_name_H-M   'P 1'
#
loop_
_entity.id
_entity.type
_entity.pdbx_description
1 polymer ?
#
loop_
_entity_poly.entity_id
_entity_poly.type
_entity_poly.pdbx_seq_one_letter_code
_entity_poly.pdbx_strand_id
1 'polypeptide(L)'
;MKLALLAASLVATLACGSAAEPARARIAPEYDTKTGKLQLLKYDSNGNGTVDTWSYMDGVRILRIEIDADEDGKLDRWEHYGADQKLEKVGLSPSGDGKATRTEWHEQDVLVRAEEDTDEDGRTDKWETYENGRLTAVAFDTLHRGTPDRRLIYGPDGSVRVEVDAAGDGRFVASGVSSRPAPRR
;
A
#
# COMPACT_ATOMS: atom_id res chain seq x y z
N MET A 1 -32.32 45.05 -60.13
CA MET A 1 -33.14 45.10 -58.90
C MET A 1 -33.78 43.72 -58.76
N LYS A 2 -33.16 42.83 -57.97
CA LYS A 2 -33.58 42.44 -56.61
C LYS A 2 -35.05 41.98 -56.55
N LEU A 3 -35.28 40.68 -56.38
CA LEU A 3 -35.83 40.11 -55.15
C LEU A 3 -35.54 38.60 -55.12
N ALA A 4 -34.73 38.18 -54.15
CA ALA A 4 -34.51 36.79 -53.80
C ALA A 4 -35.49 36.42 -52.68
N LEU A 5 -36.23 35.32 -52.85
CA LEU A 5 -37.03 34.72 -51.78
C LEU A 5 -36.15 33.71 -51.03
N LEU A 6 -35.85 34.00 -49.76
CA LEU A 6 -35.30 33.04 -48.81
C LEU A 6 -36.42 32.08 -48.39
N ALA A 7 -36.23 30.78 -48.63
CA ALA A 7 -36.94 29.73 -47.91
C ALA A 7 -35.99 29.16 -46.85
N ALA A 8 -36.26 29.46 -45.58
CA ALA A 8 -35.56 28.87 -44.45
C ALA A 8 -36.15 27.49 -44.16
N SER A 9 -35.47 26.43 -44.58
CA SER A 9 -35.78 25.06 -44.18
C SER A 9 -35.06 24.71 -42.89
N LEU A 10 -35.83 24.66 -41.80
CA LEU A 10 -35.45 24.08 -40.52
C LEU A 10 -35.46 22.55 -40.67
N VAL A 11 -34.31 21.89 -40.61
CA VAL A 11 -34.24 20.43 -40.43
C VAL A 11 -33.38 20.15 -39.22
N ALA A 12 -34.02 19.48 -38.26
CA ALA A 12 -33.51 19.14 -36.96
C ALA A 12 -32.25 18.27 -37.05
N THR A 13 -31.20 18.69 -36.34
CA THR A 13 -30.09 17.81 -35.97
C THR A 13 -30.64 16.70 -35.07
N LEU A 14 -30.84 15.51 -35.65
CA LEU A 14 -30.88 14.26 -34.88
C LEU A 14 -29.48 14.08 -34.28
N ALA A 15 -29.30 14.55 -33.05
CA ALA A 15 -28.25 14.04 -32.19
C ALA A 15 -28.63 12.57 -31.88
N CYS A 16 -28.27 11.65 -32.77
CA CYS A 16 -28.19 10.24 -32.41
C CYS A 16 -27.27 10.15 -31.20
N GLY A 17 -27.84 9.74 -30.07
CA GLY A 17 -27.13 9.65 -28.81
C GLY A 17 -25.83 8.86 -28.99
N SER A 18 -24.78 9.30 -28.30
CA SER A 18 -23.68 8.40 -28.00
C SER A 18 -24.30 7.19 -27.30
N ALA A 19 -24.44 6.07 -28.00
CA ALA A 19 -24.65 4.80 -27.35
C ALA A 19 -23.48 4.68 -26.38
N ALA A 20 -23.76 4.77 -25.08
CA ALA A 20 -22.76 4.47 -24.07
C ALA A 20 -22.23 3.07 -24.43
N GLU A 21 -20.92 2.96 -24.67
CA GLU A 21 -20.32 1.66 -24.90
C GLU A 21 -20.72 0.75 -23.72
N PRO A 22 -21.06 -0.53 -23.99
CA PRO A 22 -21.39 -1.45 -22.91
C PRO A 22 -20.25 -1.44 -21.89
N ALA A 23 -20.57 -1.17 -20.63
CA ALA A 23 -19.58 -1.11 -19.57
C ALA A 23 -18.77 -2.41 -19.58
N ARG A 24 -17.47 -2.30 -19.87
CA ARG A 24 -16.56 -3.43 -19.93
C ARG A 24 -16.57 -4.13 -18.56
N ALA A 25 -16.59 -5.46 -18.55
CA ALA A 25 -16.51 -6.23 -17.32
C ALA A 25 -15.20 -5.87 -16.61
N ARG A 26 -15.30 -5.22 -15.45
CA ARG A 26 -14.14 -4.77 -14.66
C ARG A 26 -13.48 -5.91 -13.89
N ILE A 27 -14.17 -7.02 -13.72
CA ILE A 27 -13.70 -8.19 -12.96
C ILE A 27 -13.69 -9.40 -13.89
N ALA A 28 -12.55 -10.11 -13.94
CA ALA A 28 -12.37 -11.33 -14.71
C ALA A 28 -11.85 -12.46 -13.80
N PRO A 29 -12.69 -13.44 -13.43
CA PRO A 29 -12.28 -14.59 -12.64
C PRO A 29 -11.65 -15.69 -13.51
N GLU A 30 -10.65 -16.39 -12.96
CA GLU A 30 -10.05 -17.60 -13.53
C GLU A 30 -10.19 -18.76 -12.55
N TYR A 31 -10.68 -19.89 -13.06
CA TYR A 31 -10.97 -21.09 -12.28
C TYR A 31 -10.05 -22.24 -12.69
N ASP A 32 -9.69 -23.06 -11.71
CA ASP A 32 -9.04 -24.34 -11.94
C ASP A 32 -9.94 -25.24 -12.80
N THR A 33 -9.44 -25.71 -13.93
CA THR A 33 -10.24 -26.49 -14.89
C THR A 33 -10.59 -27.90 -14.41
N LYS A 34 -9.93 -28.41 -13.37
CA LYS A 34 -10.15 -29.77 -12.84
C LYS A 34 -11.07 -29.77 -11.63
N THR A 35 -10.89 -28.80 -10.74
CA THR A 35 -11.58 -28.71 -9.44
C THR A 35 -12.70 -27.68 -9.44
N GLY A 36 -12.71 -26.74 -10.40
CA GLY A 36 -13.67 -25.63 -10.45
C GLY A 36 -13.43 -24.55 -9.39
N LYS A 37 -12.35 -24.64 -8.61
CA LYS A 37 -12.00 -23.63 -7.60
C LYS A 37 -11.55 -22.34 -8.28
N LEU A 38 -12.00 -21.19 -7.78
CA LEU A 38 -11.46 -19.89 -8.16
C LEU A 38 -9.97 -19.82 -7.76
N GLN A 39 -9.10 -19.41 -8.69
CA GLN A 39 -7.66 -19.33 -8.51
C GLN A 39 -7.12 -17.90 -8.65
N LEU A 40 -7.75 -17.07 -9.47
CA LEU A 40 -7.34 -15.69 -9.70
C LEU A 40 -8.56 -14.84 -10.01
N LEU A 41 -8.57 -13.61 -9.49
CA LEU A 41 -9.50 -12.57 -9.87
C LEU A 41 -8.69 -11.36 -10.33
N LYS A 42 -8.88 -10.99 -11.59
CA LYS A 42 -8.30 -9.80 -12.20
C LYS A 42 -9.30 -8.65 -12.11
N TYR A 43 -8.83 -7.47 -11.72
CA TYR A 43 -9.67 -6.30 -11.53
C TYR A 43 -9.05 -5.06 -12.19
N ASP A 44 -9.85 -4.39 -13.01
CA ASP A 44 -9.63 -3.07 -13.59
C ASP A 44 -10.40 -2.05 -12.74
N SER A 45 -9.67 -1.38 -11.85
CA SER A 45 -10.21 -0.53 -10.80
C SER A 45 -10.84 0.75 -11.35
N ASN A 46 -10.22 1.34 -12.39
CA ASN A 46 -10.62 2.61 -12.97
C ASN A 46 -11.49 2.45 -14.23
N GLY A 47 -11.57 1.23 -14.80
CA GLY A 47 -12.36 0.89 -15.97
C GLY A 47 -11.73 1.30 -17.30
N ASN A 48 -10.43 1.55 -17.36
CA ASN A 48 -9.74 2.00 -18.57
C ASN A 48 -9.38 0.84 -19.53
N GLY A 49 -9.62 -0.41 -19.12
CA GLY A 49 -9.34 -1.61 -19.89
C GLY A 49 -7.99 -2.27 -19.59
N THR A 50 -7.20 -1.70 -18.68
CA THR A 50 -6.00 -2.29 -18.10
C THR A 50 -6.35 -2.92 -16.77
N VAL A 51 -5.81 -4.10 -16.47
CA VAL A 51 -5.93 -4.70 -15.14
C VAL A 51 -4.82 -4.14 -14.28
N ASP A 52 -5.18 -3.59 -13.11
CA ASP A 52 -4.25 -3.05 -12.12
C ASP A 52 -4.20 -3.89 -10.82
N THR A 53 -5.12 -4.85 -10.65
CA THR A 53 -5.23 -5.63 -9.42
C THR A 53 -5.40 -7.12 -9.72
N TRP A 54 -4.60 -7.95 -9.05
CA TRP A 54 -4.63 -9.42 -9.13
C TRP A 54 -4.81 -10.04 -7.74
N SER A 55 -5.95 -10.70 -7.51
CA SER A 55 -6.23 -11.44 -6.27
C SER A 55 -6.07 -12.93 -6.48
N TYR A 56 -5.06 -13.54 -5.86
CA TYR A 56 -4.78 -14.98 -5.89
C TYR A 56 -5.61 -15.72 -4.84
N MET A 57 -6.26 -16.79 -5.26
CA MET A 57 -7.34 -17.44 -4.52
C MET A 57 -7.12 -18.96 -4.34
N ASP A 58 -7.66 -19.53 -3.27
CA ASP A 58 -7.95 -20.96 -3.13
C ASP A 58 -9.45 -21.14 -2.87
N GLY A 59 -10.22 -21.22 -3.96
CA GLY A 59 -11.68 -21.22 -3.88
C GLY A 59 -12.20 -19.88 -3.33
N VAL A 60 -12.78 -19.91 -2.13
CA VAL A 60 -13.33 -18.70 -1.48
C VAL A 60 -12.30 -17.94 -0.64
N ARG A 61 -11.08 -18.49 -0.50
CA ARG A 61 -10.03 -17.92 0.33
C ARG A 61 -9.09 -17.04 -0.49
N ILE A 62 -8.80 -15.84 0.00
CA ILE A 62 -7.74 -14.98 -0.53
C ILE A 62 -6.40 -15.47 0.03
N LEU A 63 -5.40 -15.57 -0.83
CA LEU A 63 -4.02 -15.91 -0.46
C LEU A 63 -3.11 -14.69 -0.57
N ARG A 64 -3.26 -13.92 -1.66
CA ARG A 64 -2.43 -12.77 -1.97
C ARG A 64 -3.18 -11.78 -2.86
N ILE A 65 -2.92 -10.49 -2.67
CA ILE A 65 -3.33 -9.44 -3.61
C ILE A 65 -2.08 -8.74 -4.12
N GLU A 66 -2.01 -8.46 -5.40
CA GLU A 66 -0.97 -7.64 -6.05
C GLU A 66 -1.63 -6.46 -6.76
N ILE A 67 -1.04 -5.27 -6.65
CA ILE A 67 -1.60 -4.00 -7.13
C ILE A 67 -0.50 -3.20 -7.84
N ASP A 68 -0.79 -2.78 -9.07
CA ASP A 68 -0.03 -1.86 -9.95
C ASP A 68 -0.96 -0.67 -10.25
N ALA A 69 -1.08 0.25 -9.30
CA ALA A 69 -2.14 1.24 -9.26
C ALA A 69 -1.95 2.36 -10.30
N ASP A 70 -0.72 2.59 -10.74
CA ASP A 70 -0.39 3.55 -11.79
C ASP A 70 -0.22 2.92 -13.18
N GLU A 71 -0.36 1.59 -13.29
CA GLU A 71 -0.33 0.79 -14.51
C GLU A 71 1.00 0.89 -15.27
N ASP A 72 2.11 1.08 -14.55
CA ASP A 72 3.44 1.18 -15.13
C ASP A 72 4.09 -0.20 -15.37
N GLY A 73 3.44 -1.27 -14.93
CA GLY A 73 3.88 -2.65 -15.01
C GLY A 73 4.70 -3.12 -13.81
N LYS A 74 4.84 -2.29 -12.76
CA LYS A 74 5.50 -2.63 -11.50
C LYS A 74 4.50 -2.59 -10.36
N LEU A 75 4.68 -3.50 -9.40
CA LEU A 75 3.78 -3.57 -8.25
C LEU A 75 4.09 -2.46 -7.25
N ASP A 76 3.09 -1.67 -6.91
CA ASP A 76 3.12 -0.69 -5.82
C ASP A 76 2.91 -1.35 -4.47
N ARG A 77 2.07 -2.39 -4.43
CA ARG A 77 1.61 -3.02 -3.20
C ARG A 77 1.30 -4.49 -3.42
N TRP A 78 1.65 -5.31 -2.42
CA TRP A 78 1.19 -6.68 -2.34
C TRP A 78 0.90 -7.10 -0.92
N GLU A 79 -0.13 -7.91 -0.77
CA GLU A 79 -0.70 -8.29 0.52
C GLU A 79 -0.74 -9.80 0.63
N HIS A 80 -0.41 -10.32 1.80
CA HIS A 80 -0.51 -11.74 2.12
C HIS A 80 -1.51 -11.98 3.23
N TYR A 81 -2.33 -13.00 3.04
CA TYR A 81 -3.42 -13.35 3.94
C TYR A 81 -3.20 -14.72 4.58
N GLY A 82 -3.47 -14.78 5.87
CA GLY A 82 -3.35 -15.99 6.68
C GLY A 82 -4.46 -17.02 6.40
N ALA A 83 -4.29 -18.20 7.00
CA ALA A 83 -5.29 -19.26 6.90
C ALA A 83 -6.64 -18.87 7.56
N ASP A 84 -6.62 -17.93 8.49
CA ASP A 84 -7.78 -17.32 9.15
C ASP A 84 -8.40 -16.17 8.35
N GLN A 85 -7.88 -15.89 7.15
CA GLN A 85 -8.32 -14.84 6.23
C GLN A 85 -8.10 -13.42 6.73
N LYS A 86 -7.11 -13.25 7.60
CA LYS A 86 -6.65 -11.93 8.05
C LYS A 86 -5.38 -11.51 7.32
N LEU A 87 -5.17 -10.21 7.25
CA LEU A 87 -3.95 -9.64 6.69
C LEU A 87 -2.76 -9.99 7.60
N GLU A 88 -1.72 -10.59 7.03
CA GLU A 88 -0.49 -10.95 7.76
C GLU A 88 0.67 -10.03 7.40
N LYS A 89 0.80 -9.68 6.11
CA LYS A 89 1.95 -8.93 5.59
C LYS A 89 1.57 -8.05 4.41
N VAL A 90 2.13 -6.84 4.37
CA VAL A 90 2.05 -5.94 3.22
C VAL A 90 3.46 -5.56 2.79
N GLY A 91 3.76 -5.64 1.49
CA GLY A 91 4.92 -5.00 0.89
C GLY A 91 4.48 -3.77 0.11
N LEU A 92 5.28 -2.71 0.16
CA LEU A 92 5.03 -1.41 -0.46
C LEU A 92 6.28 -0.98 -1.23
N SER A 93 6.10 -0.51 -2.46
CA SER A 93 7.13 0.09 -3.32
C SER A 93 6.83 1.58 -3.57
N PRO A 94 7.00 2.47 -2.57
CA PRO A 94 6.72 3.90 -2.71
C PRO A 94 7.42 4.61 -3.89
N SER A 95 8.58 4.12 -4.32
CA SER A 95 9.33 4.66 -5.46
C SER A 95 8.86 4.14 -6.82
N GLY A 96 7.94 3.17 -6.85
CA GLY A 96 7.42 2.58 -8.08
C GLY A 96 8.45 1.77 -8.86
N ASP A 97 9.49 1.25 -8.21
CA ASP A 97 10.54 0.45 -8.88
C ASP A 97 10.27 -1.06 -8.85
N GLY A 98 9.15 -1.46 -8.21
CA GLY A 98 8.71 -2.84 -8.06
C GLY A 98 9.44 -3.60 -6.94
N LYS A 99 10.22 -2.92 -6.10
CA LYS A 99 10.86 -3.50 -4.92
C LYS A 99 10.25 -2.90 -3.66
N ALA A 100 10.01 -3.76 -2.67
CA ALA A 100 9.50 -3.25 -1.40
C ALA A 100 10.63 -2.57 -0.65
N THR A 101 10.54 -1.25 -0.50
CA THR A 101 11.35 -0.52 0.46
C THR A 101 10.67 -0.48 1.82
N ARG A 102 9.34 -0.72 1.90
CA ARG A 102 8.61 -0.88 3.16
C ARG A 102 7.88 -2.22 3.23
N THR A 103 8.03 -2.90 4.37
CA THR A 103 7.28 -4.12 4.71
C THR A 103 6.56 -3.92 6.03
N GLU A 104 5.29 -4.33 6.07
CA GLU A 104 4.43 -4.21 7.24
C GLU A 104 3.93 -5.60 7.66
N TRP A 105 3.86 -5.84 8.97
CA TRP A 105 3.30 -7.06 9.56
C TRP A 105 2.07 -6.72 10.39
N HIS A 106 1.03 -7.51 10.17
CA HIS A 106 -0.27 -7.34 10.80
C HIS A 106 -0.61 -8.58 11.64
N GLU A 107 -1.17 -8.35 12.82
CA GLU A 107 -1.76 -9.38 13.67
C GLU A 107 -3.22 -9.03 13.90
N GLN A 108 -4.11 -9.96 13.57
CA GLN A 108 -5.56 -9.74 13.70
C GLN A 108 -6.05 -8.46 12.97
N ASP A 109 -5.51 -8.21 11.77
CA ASP A 109 -5.76 -7.01 10.95
C ASP A 109 -5.26 -5.68 11.56
N VAL A 110 -4.40 -5.75 12.58
CA VAL A 110 -3.77 -4.58 13.22
C VAL A 110 -2.28 -4.57 12.89
N LEU A 111 -1.77 -3.43 12.41
CA LEU A 111 -0.33 -3.23 12.21
C LEU A 111 0.41 -3.36 13.55
N VAL A 112 1.37 -4.27 13.62
CA VAL A 112 2.20 -4.50 14.82
C VAL A 112 3.67 -4.14 14.59
N ARG A 113 4.13 -4.16 13.34
CA ARG A 113 5.52 -3.88 12.99
C ARG A 113 5.63 -3.36 11.56
N ALA A 114 6.56 -2.46 11.33
CA ALA A 114 7.02 -2.13 9.99
C ALA A 114 8.55 -2.09 9.91
N GLU A 115 9.07 -2.38 8.74
CA GLU A 115 10.48 -2.28 8.35
C GLU A 115 10.58 -1.43 7.09
N GLU A 116 11.56 -0.56 7.04
CA GLU A 116 11.74 0.39 5.95
C GLU A 116 13.23 0.58 5.62
N ASP A 117 13.54 0.48 4.34
CA ASP A 117 14.78 0.90 3.69
C ASP A 117 14.52 2.32 3.14
N THR A 118 14.93 3.33 3.89
CA THR A 118 14.62 4.74 3.64
C THR A 118 15.59 5.40 2.67
N ASP A 119 16.77 4.81 2.44
CA ASP A 119 17.78 5.30 1.49
C ASP A 119 17.92 4.44 0.22
N GLU A 120 17.15 3.36 0.12
CA GLU A 120 17.04 2.44 -1.00
C GLU A 120 18.37 1.72 -1.34
N ASP A 121 19.21 1.50 -0.32
CA ASP A 121 20.48 0.77 -0.48
C ASP A 121 20.31 -0.77 -0.50
N GLY A 122 19.09 -1.25 -0.28
CA GLY A 122 18.72 -2.66 -0.21
C GLY A 122 18.78 -3.24 1.20
N ARG A 123 18.99 -2.41 2.23
CA ARG A 123 19.05 -2.83 3.64
C ARG A 123 18.07 -1.98 4.44
N THR A 124 17.31 -2.64 5.31
CA THR A 124 16.48 -1.94 6.28
C THR A 124 17.34 -1.11 7.22
N ASP A 125 17.03 0.18 7.31
CA ASP A 125 17.63 1.11 8.27
C ASP A 125 16.61 1.64 9.30
N LYS A 126 15.32 1.35 9.14
CA LYS A 126 14.26 1.81 10.04
C LYS A 126 13.29 0.70 10.42
N TRP A 127 12.97 0.61 11.71
CA TRP A 127 12.00 -0.32 12.27
C TRP A 127 10.97 0.40 13.13
N GLU A 128 9.70 0.05 12.98
CA GLU A 128 8.60 0.59 13.77
C GLU A 128 7.91 -0.56 14.52
N THR A 129 7.51 -0.32 15.77
CA THR A 129 6.76 -1.27 16.59
C THR A 129 5.49 -0.61 17.12
N TYR A 130 4.39 -1.33 17.03
CA TYR A 130 3.07 -0.86 17.42
C TYR A 130 2.45 -1.80 18.45
N GLU A 131 1.76 -1.24 19.43
CA GLU A 131 0.96 -1.98 20.41
C GLU A 131 -0.38 -1.28 20.58
N ASN A 132 -1.47 -2.06 20.52
CA ASN A 132 -2.84 -1.54 20.63
C ASN A 132 -3.13 -0.37 19.64
N GLY A 133 -2.61 -0.49 18.41
CA GLY A 133 -2.76 0.52 17.36
C GLY A 133 -1.94 1.80 17.56
N ARG A 134 -1.03 1.84 18.54
CA ARG A 134 -0.17 3.00 18.83
C ARG A 134 1.30 2.67 18.57
N LEU A 135 2.03 3.57 17.92
CA LEU A 135 3.48 3.50 17.79
C LEU A 135 4.14 3.55 19.18
N THR A 136 4.86 2.49 19.54
CA THR A 136 5.56 2.35 20.84
C THR A 136 7.06 2.48 20.72
N ALA A 137 7.63 2.13 19.55
CA ALA A 137 9.04 2.32 19.28
C ALA A 137 9.32 2.63 17.82
N VAL A 138 10.37 3.43 17.58
CA VAL A 138 11.04 3.54 16.28
C VAL A 138 12.53 3.31 16.50
N ALA A 139 13.14 2.42 15.73
CA ALA A 139 14.57 2.16 15.76
C ALA A 139 15.21 2.49 14.41
N PHE A 140 16.48 2.90 14.44
CA PHE A 140 17.25 3.37 13.29
C PHE A 140 18.64 2.73 13.28
N ASP A 141 19.13 2.35 12.10
CA ASP A 141 20.53 2.01 11.81
C ASP A 141 21.18 3.16 11.04
N THR A 142 21.62 4.16 11.79
CA THR A 142 22.36 5.33 11.27
C THR A 142 23.83 5.04 11.00
N LEU A 143 24.31 3.86 11.36
CA LEU A 143 25.69 3.41 11.18
C LEU A 143 25.85 2.38 10.03
N HIS A 144 24.75 2.02 9.36
CA HIS A 144 24.68 1.05 8.24
C HIS A 144 25.35 -0.31 8.57
N ARG A 145 25.17 -0.78 9.80
CA ARG A 145 25.76 -2.06 10.28
C ARG A 145 24.81 -3.26 10.17
N GLY A 146 23.58 -3.05 9.70
CA GLY A 146 22.51 -4.04 9.58
C GLY A 146 21.71 -4.26 10.86
N THR A 147 21.98 -3.51 11.93
CA THR A 147 21.24 -3.56 13.19
C THR A 147 21.07 -2.17 13.77
N PRO A 148 19.91 -1.83 14.35
CA PRO A 148 19.66 -0.49 14.83
C PRO A 148 20.67 -0.06 15.91
N ASP A 149 21.12 1.19 15.85
CA ASP A 149 22.00 1.83 16.85
C ASP A 149 21.27 2.82 17.74
N ARG A 150 20.08 3.28 17.34
CA ARG A 150 19.28 4.24 18.07
C ARG A 150 17.83 3.84 18.06
N ARG A 151 17.12 4.05 19.17
CA ARG A 151 15.67 3.93 19.22
C ARG A 151 15.00 5.00 20.05
N LEU A 152 13.80 5.37 19.65
CA LEU A 152 12.87 6.23 20.37
C LEU A 152 11.77 5.33 20.94
N ILE A 153 11.54 5.40 22.24
CA ILE A 153 10.49 4.67 22.96
C ILE A 153 9.42 5.66 23.39
N TYR A 154 8.17 5.39 23.02
CA TYR A 154 7.01 6.25 23.27
C TYR A 154 6.16 5.68 24.41
N GLY A 155 6.09 6.41 25.52
CA GLY A 155 5.19 6.10 26.64
C GLY A 155 3.73 6.40 26.29
N PRO A 156 2.77 5.76 26.99
CA PRO A 156 1.34 6.00 26.79
C PRO A 156 0.90 7.41 27.19
N ASP A 157 1.71 8.13 27.97
CA ASP A 157 1.54 9.52 28.39
C ASP A 157 2.13 10.54 27.39
N GLY A 158 2.67 10.07 26.26
CA GLY A 158 3.37 10.89 25.27
C GLY A 158 4.82 11.20 25.64
N SER A 159 5.36 10.61 26.71
CA SER A 159 6.80 10.68 26.99
C SER A 159 7.60 10.00 25.88
N VAL A 160 8.80 10.54 25.60
CA VAL A 160 9.73 9.95 24.63
C VAL A 160 11.06 9.75 25.31
N ARG A 161 11.60 8.54 25.22
CA ARG A 161 12.94 8.21 25.69
C ARG A 161 13.78 7.77 24.51
N VAL A 162 14.98 8.33 24.38
CA VAL A 162 15.96 7.89 23.39
C VAL A 162 16.89 6.89 24.05
N GLU A 163 17.15 5.78 23.37
CA GLU A 163 18.15 4.80 23.76
C GLU A 163 19.11 4.53 22.59
N VAL A 164 20.35 4.16 22.91
CA VAL A 164 21.43 3.94 21.95
C VAL A 164 22.10 2.61 22.24
N ASP A 165 22.42 1.85 21.20
CA ASP A 165 23.28 0.67 21.23
C ASP A 165 24.56 0.96 20.44
N ALA A 166 25.53 1.59 21.10
CA ALA A 166 26.80 1.95 20.46
C ALA A 166 27.63 0.73 20.06
N ALA A 167 27.47 -0.41 20.75
CA ALA A 167 28.28 -1.60 20.55
C ALA A 167 27.74 -2.50 19.43
N GLY A 168 26.43 -2.43 19.13
CA GLY A 168 25.77 -3.29 18.16
C GLY A 168 25.50 -4.69 18.66
N ASP A 169 25.42 -4.86 19.99
CA ASP A 169 25.16 -6.14 20.64
C ASP A 169 23.68 -6.35 20.98
N GLY A 170 22.81 -5.41 20.59
CA GLY A 170 21.39 -5.38 20.87
C GLY A 170 21.03 -4.77 22.24
N ARG A 171 22.02 -4.34 23.03
CA ARG A 171 21.80 -3.76 24.35
C ARG A 171 21.73 -2.23 24.28
N PHE A 172 20.50 -1.74 24.20
CA PHE A 172 20.20 -0.32 24.25
C PHE A 172 20.32 0.26 25.67
N VAL A 173 20.92 1.44 25.79
CA VAL A 173 21.00 2.23 27.02
C VAL A 173 20.40 3.62 26.82
N ALA A 174 19.78 4.19 27.85
CA ALA A 174 19.18 5.52 27.76
C ALA A 174 20.23 6.58 27.39
N SER A 175 19.94 7.37 26.37
CA SER A 175 20.70 8.59 26.09
C SER A 175 20.37 9.61 27.19
N GLY A 176 21.39 10.22 27.81
CA GLY A 176 21.22 11.20 28.89
C GLY A 176 20.45 12.48 28.51
N VAL A 177 19.94 12.57 27.28
CA VAL A 177 19.15 13.70 26.77
C VAL A 177 17.65 13.38 26.87
N SER A 178 17.03 13.72 28.00
CA SER A 178 15.57 13.70 28.18
C SER A 178 14.98 15.04 27.73
N SER A 179 14.31 15.09 26.58
CA SER A 179 13.46 16.24 26.22
C SER A 179 12.08 16.10 26.89
N ARG A 180 11.81 16.89 27.94
CA ARG A 180 10.43 17.10 28.42
C ARG A 180 9.67 17.89 27.34
N PRO A 181 8.43 17.50 26.97
CA PRO A 181 7.58 18.37 26.17
C PRO A 181 7.33 19.68 26.95
N ALA A 182 7.41 20.83 26.28
CA ALA A 182 7.07 22.11 26.88
C ALA A 182 5.61 22.10 27.37
N PRO A 183 5.29 22.70 28.54
CA PRO A 183 3.90 22.79 28.98
C PRO A 183 3.10 23.60 27.95
N ARG A 184 1.97 23.05 27.49
CA ARG A 184 1.00 23.78 26.69
C ARG A 184 0.50 24.96 27.54
N ARG A 185 0.64 26.19 27.01
CA ARG A 185 0.01 27.40 27.56
C ARG A 185 -1.42 27.50 27.08
#